data_AF-A0A137QTW2-F1
#
_entry.id   AF-A0A137QTW2-F1
#
_cell.length_a   1.000
_cell.length_b   1.000
_cell.length_c   1.000
_cell.angle_alpha   90.00
_cell.angle_beta   90.00
_cell.angle_gamma   90.00
#
_symmetry.space_group_name_H-M   'P 1'
#
loop_
_entity.id
_entity.type
_entity.pdbx_description
1 polymer ?
#
loop_
_entity_poly.entity_id
_entity_poly.type
_entity_poly.pdbx_seq_one_letter_code
_entity_poly.pdbx_strand_id
1 'polypeptide(L)'
;KRWKESPRYVRMARIDPNHPYKKFRKWKDSLSRNQGSILVQLRSGHLPINAYLKKIQKCKDDYCEWCKEKEGQLISEIINHFTLDCPAYKEEREEMKQKLG
;
A
#
# COMPACT_ATOMS: atom_id res chain seq x y z
N LYS A 1 6.56 -19.22 18.51
CA LYS A 1 5.72 -19.19 17.29
C LYS A 1 6.62 -19.01 16.07
N ARG A 2 6.63 -19.94 15.10
CA ARG A 2 7.47 -19.80 13.90
C ARG A 2 6.85 -18.73 13.00
N TRP A 3 7.66 -17.82 12.47
CA TRP A 3 7.19 -16.75 11.57
C TRP A 3 6.31 -17.27 10.42
N LYS A 4 6.66 -18.45 9.88
CA LYS A 4 5.95 -19.11 8.77
C LYS A 4 4.49 -19.49 9.09
N GLU A 5 4.13 -19.64 10.36
CA GLU A 5 2.76 -20.00 10.80
C GLU A 5 1.86 -18.76 10.94
N SER A 6 2.41 -17.55 10.83
CA SER A 6 1.63 -16.32 10.96
C SER A 6 0.73 -16.12 9.73
N PRO A 7 -0.54 -15.69 9.89
CA PRO A 7 -1.37 -15.25 8.77
C PRO A 7 -0.73 -14.15 7.91
N ARG A 8 0.20 -13.38 8.51
CA ARG A 8 0.94 -12.29 7.84
C ARG A 8 2.08 -12.82 6.96
N TYR A 9 2.53 -14.06 7.17
CA TYR A 9 3.62 -14.67 6.40
C TYR A 9 3.29 -14.73 4.92
N VAL A 10 2.11 -15.23 4.56
CA VAL A 10 1.70 -15.43 3.16
C VAL A 10 1.81 -14.13 2.36
N ARG A 11 1.34 -13.00 2.93
CA ARG A 11 1.43 -11.69 2.28
C ARG A 11 2.88 -11.21 2.19
N MET A 12 3.63 -11.26 3.29
CA MET A 12 5.01 -10.75 3.29
C MET A 12 5.92 -11.56 2.38
N ALA A 13 5.73 -12.87 2.32
CA ALA A 13 6.50 -13.77 1.47
C ALA A 13 6.31 -13.49 -0.02
N ARG A 14 5.14 -13.00 -0.44
CA ARG A 14 4.89 -12.55 -1.83
C ARG A 14 5.71 -11.32 -2.21
N ILE A 15 6.03 -10.46 -1.25
CA ILE A 15 6.78 -9.22 -1.48
C ILE A 15 8.28 -9.46 -1.37
N ASP A 16 8.69 -10.14 -0.29
CA ASP A 16 10.09 -10.45 0.00
C ASP A 16 10.12 -11.68 0.90
N PRO A 17 10.50 -12.86 0.38
CA PRO A 17 10.47 -14.11 1.13
C PRO A 17 11.61 -14.23 2.16
N ASN A 18 12.62 -13.36 2.08
CA ASN A 18 13.87 -13.49 2.83
C ASN A 18 13.76 -12.89 4.23
N HIS A 19 12.94 -13.49 5.10
CA HIS A 19 12.91 -13.17 6.53
C HIS A 19 14.32 -13.39 7.14
N PRO A 20 14.90 -12.44 7.91
CA PRO A 20 14.27 -11.32 8.62
C PRO A 20 14.23 -9.97 7.86
N TYR A 21 14.25 -9.98 6.52
CA TYR A 21 14.12 -8.81 5.64
C TYR A 21 15.27 -7.82 5.79
N LYS A 22 16.52 -8.32 5.81
CA LYS A 22 17.73 -7.50 6.03
C LYS A 22 17.84 -6.33 5.04
N LYS A 23 17.52 -6.56 3.76
CA LYS A 23 17.53 -5.53 2.70
C LYS A 23 16.51 -4.42 2.99
N PHE A 24 15.26 -4.82 3.27
CA PHE A 24 14.20 -3.88 3.63
C PHE A 24 14.55 -3.04 4.86
N ARG A 25 15.14 -3.66 5.89
CA ARG A 25 15.57 -2.93 7.09
C ARG A 25 16.63 -1.87 6.75
N LYS A 26 17.66 -2.24 5.99
CA LYS A 26 18.70 -1.29 5.53
C LYS A 26 18.12 -0.11 4.76
N TRP A 27 17.18 -0.34 3.84
CA TRP A 27 16.52 0.74 3.10
C TRP A 27 15.63 1.61 3.98
N LYS A 28 14.89 1.01 4.92
CA LYS A 28 14.07 1.76 5.88
C LYS A 28 14.94 2.64 6.78
N ASP A 29 16.16 2.23 7.09
CA ASP A 29 17.07 2.98 7.97
C ASP A 29 17.67 4.23 7.29
N SER A 30 17.69 4.29 5.95
CA SER A 30 18.06 5.50 5.21
C SER A 30 16.90 6.48 4.98
N LEU A 31 15.68 6.13 5.38
CA LEU A 31 14.49 6.97 5.22
C LEU A 31 14.22 7.78 6.49
N SER A 32 13.55 8.93 6.33
CA SER A 32 13.01 9.64 7.49
C SER A 32 11.98 8.77 8.22
N ARG A 33 11.73 9.07 9.50
CA ARG A 33 10.74 8.34 10.32
C ARG A 33 9.37 8.26 9.63
N ASN A 34 8.94 9.36 9.00
CA ASN A 34 7.65 9.45 8.33
C ASN A 34 7.62 8.56 7.07
N GLN A 35 8.64 8.65 6.22
CA GLN A 35 8.77 7.81 5.03
C GLN A 35 8.85 6.32 5.38
N GLY A 36 9.62 5.96 6.40
CA GLY A 36 9.72 4.59 6.89
C GLY A 36 8.39 4.06 7.43
N SER A 37 7.62 4.90 8.14
CA SER A 37 6.27 4.54 8.61
C SER A 37 5.32 4.25 7.44
N ILE A 38 5.27 5.14 6.44
CA ILE A 38 4.44 4.96 5.24
C ILE A 38 4.83 3.67 4.52
N LEU A 39 6.12 3.42 4.34
CA LEU A 39 6.61 2.21 3.66
C LEU A 39 6.23 0.92 4.41
N VAL A 40 6.30 0.93 5.74
CA VAL A 40 5.85 -0.21 6.56
C VAL A 40 4.34 -0.41 6.46
N GLN A 41 3.55 0.66 6.47
CA GLN A 41 2.10 0.60 6.29
C GLN A 41 1.72 0.08 4.91
N LEU A 42 2.40 0.53 3.85
CA LEU A 42 2.21 0.05 2.49
C LEU A 42 2.50 -1.45 2.38
N ARG A 43 3.65 -1.88 2.89
CA ARG A 43 4.06 -3.29 2.86
C ARG A 43 3.10 -4.18 3.65
N SER A 44 2.65 -3.73 4.82
CA SER A 44 1.70 -4.48 5.67
C SER A 44 0.23 -4.37 5.23
N GLY A 45 -0.11 -3.39 4.39
CA GLY A 45 -1.48 -3.06 3.98
C GLY A 45 -2.32 -2.42 5.05
N HIS A 46 -1.68 -1.58 5.85
CA HIS A 46 -2.31 -0.75 6.87
C HIS A 46 -2.35 0.72 6.46
N LEU A 47 -2.06 1.03 5.19
CA LEU A 47 -2.27 2.38 4.66
C LEU A 47 -3.76 2.75 4.83
N PRO A 48 -4.11 3.96 5.29
CA PRO A 48 -5.48 4.35 5.58
C PRO A 48 -6.28 4.64 4.29
N ILE A 49 -6.37 3.65 3.41
CA ILE A 49 -7.21 3.64 2.19
C ILE A 49 -8.54 2.92 2.48
N ASN A 50 -9.56 3.14 1.65
CA ASN A 50 -10.92 2.68 1.93
C ASN A 50 -11.02 1.16 2.12
N ALA A 51 -10.24 0.35 1.39
CA ALA A 51 -10.19 -1.10 1.64
C ALA A 51 -9.72 -1.47 3.06
N TYR A 52 -8.72 -0.77 3.60
CA TYR A 52 -8.27 -0.98 4.96
C TYR A 52 -9.25 -0.38 5.98
N LEU A 53 -9.78 0.81 5.70
CA LEU A 53 -10.75 1.47 6.57
C LEU A 53 -12.04 0.66 6.72
N LYS A 54 -12.57 0.09 5.63
CA LYS A 54 -13.72 -0.85 5.68
C LYS A 54 -13.39 -2.07 6.52
N LYS A 55 -12.20 -2.65 6.38
CA LYS A 55 -11.75 -3.81 7.17
C LYS A 55 -11.75 -3.52 8.68
N ILE A 56 -11.40 -2.31 9.08
CA ILE A 56 -11.43 -1.87 10.49
C ILE A 56 -12.74 -1.16 10.88
N GLN A 57 -13.78 -1.25 10.04
CA GLN A 57 -15.11 -0.69 10.26
C GLN A 57 -15.11 0.83 10.46
N LYS A 58 -14.16 1.54 9.84
CA LYS A 58 -14.07 3.01 9.83
C LYS A 58 -14.66 3.65 8.58
N CYS A 59 -14.91 2.88 7.53
CA CYS A 59 -15.67 3.31 6.36
C CYS A 59 -16.77 2.28 6.03
N LYS A 60 -17.86 2.74 5.41
CA LYS A 60 -19.00 1.89 5.02
C LYS A 60 -18.68 1.03 3.80
N ASP A 61 -17.99 1.62 2.83
CA ASP A 61 -17.58 0.95 1.60
C ASP A 61 -16.06 1.10 1.39
N ASP A 62 -15.55 0.32 0.43
CA ASP A 62 -14.15 0.26 0.07
C ASP A 62 -13.89 0.92 -1.28
N TYR A 63 -14.85 1.66 -1.84
CA TYR A 63 -14.73 2.18 -3.19
C TYR A 63 -13.82 3.39 -3.23
N CYS A 64 -13.12 3.57 -4.35
CA CYS A 64 -12.40 4.80 -4.62
C CYS A 64 -13.42 5.92 -4.89
N GLU A 65 -13.39 6.97 -4.08
CA GLU A 65 -14.31 8.11 -4.19
C GLU A 65 -14.17 8.80 -5.55
N TRP A 66 -12.93 9.03 -6.00
CA TRP A 66 -12.67 9.66 -7.29
C TRP A 66 -13.22 8.84 -8.47
N CYS A 67 -12.97 7.53 -8.51
CA CYS A 67 -13.46 6.68 -9.61
C CYS A 67 -14.99 6.60 -9.61
N LYS A 68 -15.60 6.55 -8.42
CA LYS A 68 -17.05 6.54 -8.26
C LYS A 68 -17.68 7.85 -8.75
N GLU A 69 -17.11 8.99 -8.37
CA GLU A 69 -17.67 10.31 -8.66
C GLU A 69 -17.37 10.80 -10.08
N LYS A 70 -16.18 10.53 -10.61
CA LYS A 70 -15.72 11.06 -11.91
C LYS A 70 -16.00 10.11 -13.06
N GLU A 71 -15.92 8.81 -12.84
CA GLU A 71 -16.05 7.80 -13.90
C GLU A 71 -17.29 6.92 -13.72
N GLY A 72 -18.01 7.03 -12.60
CA GLY A 72 -19.15 6.17 -12.29
C GLY A 72 -18.76 4.72 -12.00
N GLN A 73 -17.47 4.44 -11.79
CA GLN A 73 -16.95 3.09 -11.60
C GLN A 73 -16.88 2.72 -10.11
N LEU A 74 -17.38 1.52 -9.78
CA LEU A 74 -17.29 0.97 -8.43
C LEU A 74 -16.05 0.08 -8.27
N ILE A 75 -14.90 0.73 -8.15
CA ILE A 75 -13.60 0.06 -7.98
C ILE A 75 -13.19 0.12 -6.51
N SER A 76 -12.81 -1.02 -5.93
CA SER A 76 -12.24 -1.07 -4.58
C SER A 76 -10.88 -0.35 -4.52
N GLU A 77 -10.73 0.58 -3.59
CA GLU A 77 -9.51 1.30 -3.30
C GLU A 77 -8.54 0.43 -2.49
N ILE A 78 -7.92 -0.53 -3.18
CA ILE A 78 -6.81 -1.33 -2.68
C ILE A 78 -5.47 -0.66 -2.99
N ILE A 79 -4.38 -1.12 -2.36
CA ILE A 79 -3.04 -0.52 -2.53
C ILE A 79 -2.64 -0.43 -4.00
N ASN A 80 -2.83 -1.50 -4.78
CA ASN A 80 -2.46 -1.49 -6.20
C ASN A 80 -3.22 -0.41 -6.97
N HIS A 81 -4.54 -0.31 -6.75
CA HIS A 81 -5.35 0.73 -7.37
C HIS A 81 -4.83 2.11 -6.94
N PHE A 82 -4.67 2.36 -5.65
CA PHE A 82 -4.18 3.64 -5.12
C PHE A 82 -2.80 4.02 -5.70
N THR A 83 -1.83 3.09 -5.75
CA THR A 83 -0.45 3.40 -6.13
C THR A 83 -0.15 3.29 -7.62
N LEU A 84 -0.92 2.53 -8.40
CA LEU A 84 -0.58 2.19 -9.79
C LEU A 84 -1.69 2.57 -10.78
N ASP A 85 -2.96 2.37 -10.42
CA ASP A 85 -4.04 2.37 -11.42
C ASP A 85 -4.93 3.61 -11.36
N CYS A 86 -5.17 4.17 -10.16
CA CYS A 86 -6.17 5.20 -9.93
C CYS A 86 -5.86 6.47 -10.74
N PRO A 87 -6.74 6.91 -11.66
CA PRO A 87 -6.44 8.06 -12.51
C PRO A 87 -6.30 9.38 -11.73
N ALA A 88 -6.90 9.46 -10.53
CA ALA A 88 -6.77 10.60 -9.62
C ALA A 88 -5.31 10.98 -9.33
N TYR A 89 -4.43 9.97 -9.22
CA TYR A 89 -3.02 10.14 -8.85
C TYR A 89 -2.08 10.01 -10.05
N LYS A 90 -2.60 10.19 -11.27
CA LYS A 90 -1.81 10.00 -12.49
C LYS A 90 -0.65 10.99 -12.56
N GLU A 91 -0.88 12.26 -12.23
CA GLU A 91 0.13 13.31 -12.32
C GLU A 91 1.28 13.06 -11.34
N GLU A 92 0.97 12.72 -10.09
CA GLU A 92 1.97 12.39 -9.06
C GLU A 92 2.77 11.14 -9.43
N ARG A 93 2.12 10.14 -10.04
CA ARG A 93 2.83 8.96 -10.56
C ARG A 93 3.78 9.32 -11.68
N GLU A 94 3.37 10.18 -12.62
CA GLU A 94 4.26 10.61 -13.70
C GLU A 94 5.42 11.45 -13.17
N GLU A 95 5.18 12.36 -12.22
CA GLU A 95 6.24 13.11 -11.54
C GLU A 95 7.23 12.17 -10.84
N MET A 96 6.72 11.16 -10.12
CA MET A 96 7.57 10.14 -9.51
C MET A 96 8.39 9.36 -10.54
N LYS A 97 7.79 8.95 -11.67
CA LYS A 97 8.51 8.23 -12.73
C LYS A 97 9.62 9.09 -13.32
N GLN A 98 9.35 10.37 -13.61
CA GLN A 98 10.35 11.30 -14.12
C GLN A 98 11.53 11.47 -13.15
N LYS A 99 11.29 11.48 -11.84
CA LYS A 99 12.35 11.54 -10.82
C LYS A 99 13.16 10.25 -10.71
N LEU A 100 12.61 9.12 -11.15
CA LEU A 100 13.29 7.82 -11.12
C LEU A 100 14.20 7.59 -12.34
N GLY A 101 13.99 8.31 -13.44
CA GLY A 101 14.78 8.20 -14.69
C GLY A 101 14.04 7.52 -15.81
#